data_AF-A0A1A8D8K2-F1
#
_entry.id   AF-A0A1A8D8K2-F1
#
_cell.length_a   1.000
_cell.length_b   1.000
_cell.length_c   1.000
_cell.angle_alpha   90.00
_cell.angle_beta   90.00
_cell.angle_gamma   90.00
#
_symmetry.space_group_name_H-M   'P 1'
#
loop_
_entity.id
_entity.type
_entity.pdbx_description
1 polymer ?
#
loop_
_entity_poly.entity_id
_entity_poly.type
_entity_poly.pdbx_seq_one_letter_code
_entity_poly.pdbx_strand_id
1 'polypeptide(L)'
;ASNMRIQLTFDERFGLEDPEDGICKYDFVEIEDPTEKTLLGRWCGSQPGTESHKSKGNQIIIRFISDEYFPSEPGFCIHYSPLPVSISEPEVPALPPPSLQ
;
A
#
# COMPACT_ATOMS: atom_id res chain seq x y z
N ALA A 1 -3.45 1.83 -20.03
CA ALA A 1 -2.80 1.41 -18.77
C ALA A 1 -2.51 2.58 -17.81
N SER A 2 -2.45 3.83 -18.28
CA SER A 2 -2.06 5.01 -17.47
C SER A 2 -3.12 5.55 -16.50
N ASN A 3 -4.36 5.04 -16.50
CA ASN A 3 -5.42 5.49 -15.58
C ASN A 3 -5.75 4.46 -14.48
N MET A 4 -4.84 3.54 -14.18
CA MET A 4 -5.09 2.48 -13.22
C MET A 4 -4.10 2.57 -12.07
N ARG A 5 -4.61 2.44 -10.85
CA ARG A 5 -3.86 2.30 -9.60
C ARG A 5 -3.95 0.87 -9.12
N ILE A 6 -3.14 0.52 -8.15
CA ILE A 6 -3.16 -0.79 -7.51
C ILE A 6 -3.60 -0.56 -6.07
N GLN A 7 -4.67 -1.24 -5.65
CA GLN A 7 -4.99 -1.41 -4.24
C GLN A 7 -4.50 -2.77 -3.81
N LEU A 8 -3.85 -2.83 -2.65
CA LEU A 8 -3.36 -4.06 -2.06
C LEU A 8 -3.71 -4.12 -0.57
N THR A 9 -3.80 -5.32 -0.03
CA THR A 9 -4.07 -5.58 1.40
C THR A 9 -3.41 -6.90 1.79
N PHE A 10 -2.87 -6.97 3.00
CA PHE A 10 -2.36 -8.22 3.56
C PHE A 10 -3.51 -9.14 3.97
N ASP A 11 -3.31 -10.44 3.81
CA ASP A 11 -4.19 -11.45 4.38
C ASP A 11 -4.12 -11.42 5.92
N GLU A 12 -5.22 -11.80 6.57
CA GLU A 12 -5.29 -11.88 8.04
C GLU A 12 -4.27 -12.88 8.62
N ARG A 13 -3.90 -13.90 7.83
CA ARG A 13 -2.86 -14.88 8.18
C ARG A 13 -1.48 -14.36 7.80
N PHE A 14 -1.04 -13.32 8.49
CA PHE A 14 0.30 -12.80 8.37
C PHE A 14 1.11 -13.12 9.62
N GLY A 15 2.32 -13.63 9.42
CA GLY A 15 3.27 -13.90 10.48
C GLY A 15 4.67 -13.95 9.92
N LEU A 16 5.48 -12.97 10.33
CA LEU A 16 6.93 -12.93 10.18
C LEU A 16 7.56 -12.80 11.57
N GLU A 17 8.89 -12.82 11.66
CA GLU A 17 9.59 -12.62 12.93
C GLU A 17 9.19 -11.32 13.61
N ASP A 18 9.08 -11.35 14.94
CA ASP A 18 8.69 -10.19 15.73
C ASP A 18 9.74 -9.05 15.67
N PRO A 19 9.31 -7.79 15.81
CA PRO A 19 10.22 -6.65 15.76
C PRO A 19 11.16 -6.62 16.97
N GLU A 20 12.42 -6.24 16.74
CA GLU A 20 13.38 -5.91 17.79
C GLU A 20 13.34 -4.39 18.05
N ASP A 21 13.11 -3.98 19.30
CA ASP A 21 12.97 -2.57 19.69
C ASP A 21 11.92 -1.78 18.87
N GLY A 22 10.87 -2.47 18.42
CA GLY A 22 9.82 -1.89 17.57
C GLY A 22 10.21 -1.73 16.10
N ILE A 23 11.32 -2.33 15.67
CA ILE A 23 11.84 -2.25 14.30
C ILE A 23 11.88 -3.66 13.69
N CYS A 24 11.31 -3.78 12.49
CA CYS A 24 11.39 -4.99 11.67
C CYS A 24 12.79 -5.12 11.04
N LYS A 25 13.70 -5.78 11.76
CA LYS A 25 15.13 -5.85 11.44
C LYS A 25 15.53 -7.11 10.68
N TYR A 26 14.94 -8.24 11.05
CA TYR A 26 15.30 -9.58 10.57
C TYR A 26 14.45 -9.95 9.35
N ASP A 27 13.22 -10.43 9.61
CA ASP A 27 12.23 -10.70 8.59
C ASP A 27 11.30 -9.52 8.38
N PHE A 28 11.15 -9.08 7.13
CA PHE A 28 10.18 -8.05 6.80
C PHE A 28 9.79 -8.04 5.33
N VAL A 29 8.59 -7.50 5.10
CA VAL A 29 8.12 -7.09 3.78
C VAL A 29 8.02 -5.57 3.73
N GLU A 30 8.49 -4.97 2.64
CA GLU A 30 8.38 -3.54 2.36
C GLU A 30 7.62 -3.33 1.06
N ILE A 31 6.82 -2.26 1.04
CA ILE A 31 6.06 -1.85 -0.13
C ILE A 31 6.46 -0.42 -0.47
N GLU A 32 6.88 -0.22 -1.71
CA GLU A 32 7.27 1.07 -2.26
C GLU A 32 6.36 1.45 -3.44
N ASP A 33 5.96 2.72 -3.48
CA ASP A 33 5.38 3.30 -4.69
C ASP A 33 6.49 3.96 -5.52
N PRO A 34 6.89 3.37 -6.67
CA PRO A 34 7.96 3.90 -7.49
C PRO A 34 7.61 5.23 -8.18
N THR A 35 6.32 5.58 -8.24
CA THR A 35 5.84 6.85 -8.82
C THR A 35 6.25 8.02 -7.93
N GLU A 36 6.08 7.86 -6.62
CA GLU A 36 6.46 8.85 -5.60
C GLU A 36 7.82 8.56 -4.96
N LYS A 37 8.47 7.44 -5.34
CA LYS A 37 9.72 6.94 -4.72
C LYS A 37 9.61 6.90 -3.20
N THR A 38 8.45 6.47 -2.71
CA THR A 38 8.09 6.53 -1.29
C THR A 38 7.81 5.13 -0.77
N LEU A 39 8.43 4.80 0.37
CA LEU A 39 8.10 3.60 1.14
C LEU A 39 6.75 3.80 1.82
N LEU A 40 5.77 2.96 1.47
CA LEU A 40 4.45 2.94 2.08
C LEU A 40 4.51 2.34 3.49
N GLY A 41 5.45 1.42 3.72
CA GLY A 41 5.69 0.85 5.03
C GLY A 41 6.62 -0.37 5.00
N ARG A 42 6.88 -0.87 6.20
CA ARG A 42 7.64 -2.08 6.50
C ARG A 42 6.87 -2.87 7.56
N TRP A 43 6.67 -4.17 7.34
CA TRP A 43 5.86 -5.03 8.20
C TRP A 43 6.59 -6.30 8.59
N CYS A 44 6.39 -6.71 9.85
CA CYS A 44 6.85 -7.95 10.46
C CYS A 44 5.95 -8.32 11.66
N GLY A 45 6.25 -9.39 12.38
CA GLY A 45 5.40 -9.91 13.46
C GLY A 45 4.08 -10.50 12.94
N SER A 46 3.06 -10.51 13.80
CA SER A 46 1.77 -11.19 13.51
C SER A 46 0.62 -10.26 13.10
N GLN A 47 0.87 -8.96 12.94
CA GLN A 47 -0.18 -7.97 12.61
C GLN A 47 0.33 -6.97 11.58
N PRO A 48 0.09 -7.19 10.27
CA PRO A 48 0.53 -6.31 9.20
C PRO A 48 -0.35 -5.05 9.08
N GLY A 49 -1.35 -4.90 9.95
CA GLY A 49 -2.37 -3.87 9.84
C GLY A 49 -3.48 -4.26 8.84
N THR A 50 -4.71 -3.86 9.13
CA THR A 50 -5.89 -4.09 8.26
C THR A 50 -6.01 -3.02 7.16
N GLU A 51 -4.97 -2.24 6.94
CA GLU A 51 -5.03 -1.07 6.06
C GLU A 51 -4.86 -1.47 4.60
N SER A 52 -5.75 -0.96 3.74
CA SER A 52 -5.58 -1.09 2.29
C SER A 52 -4.61 -0.03 1.79
N HIS A 53 -3.53 -0.43 1.14
CA HIS A 53 -2.58 0.50 0.52
C HIS A 53 -2.94 0.74 -0.94
N LYS A 54 -2.85 2.00 -1.38
CA LYS A 54 -3.18 2.41 -2.75
C LYS A 54 -1.98 3.08 -3.38
N SER A 55 -1.54 2.57 -4.52
CA SER A 55 -0.51 3.23 -5.33
C SER A 55 -1.06 4.49 -6.00
N LYS A 56 -0.15 5.36 -6.42
CA LYS A 56 -0.42 6.60 -7.15
C LYS A 56 -0.35 6.37 -8.65
N GLY A 57 0.58 5.53 -9.09
CA GLY A 57 0.67 5.01 -10.45
C GLY A 57 0.17 3.58 -10.59
N ASN A 58 0.50 2.96 -11.71
CA ASN A 58 0.10 1.59 -12.06
C ASN A 58 1.14 0.53 -11.65
N GLN A 59 2.04 0.87 -10.72
CA GLN A 59 3.14 0.02 -10.28
C GLN A 59 3.30 0.09 -8.76
N ILE A 60 3.79 -1.01 -8.19
CA ILE A 60 4.22 -1.15 -6.80
C ILE A 60 5.46 -2.03 -6.80
N ILE A 61 6.37 -1.81 -5.85
CA ILE A 61 7.51 -2.69 -5.61
C ILE A 61 7.32 -3.33 -4.24
N ILE A 62 7.35 -4.66 -4.21
CA ILE A 62 7.29 -5.45 -2.97
C ILE A 62 8.68 -6.06 -2.78
N ARG A 63 9.30 -5.84 -1.62
CA ARG A 63 10.58 -6.45 -1.26
C ARG A 63 10.42 -7.23 0.03
N PHE A 64 10.68 -8.53 -0.04
CA PHE A 64 10.74 -9.41 1.11
C PHE A 64 12.20 -9.72 1.42
N ILE A 65 12.59 -9.57 2.69
CA ILE A 65 13.91 -9.90 3.23
C ILE A 65 13.68 -10.84 4.41
N SER A 66 14.44 -11.92 4.46
CA SER A 66 14.47 -12.83 5.60
C SER A 66 15.89 -13.31 5.86
N ASP A 67 16.14 -13.79 7.07
CA ASP A 67 17.38 -14.49 7.42
C ASP A 67 17.15 -16.00 7.66
N GLU A 68 18.13 -16.68 8.28
CA GLU A 68 18.11 -18.12 8.54
C GLU A 68 17.68 -18.49 9.97
N TYR A 69 17.41 -17.49 10.81
CA TYR A 69 17.02 -17.64 12.22
C TYR A 69 15.51 -17.44 12.39
N PHE A 70 14.95 -18.04 13.45
CA PHE A 70 13.55 -17.89 13.84
C PHE A 70 12.51 -17.97 12.69
N PRO A 71 12.52 -19.05 11.88
CA PRO A 71 11.62 -19.19 10.75
C PRO A 71 10.17 -19.08 11.23
N SER A 72 9.45 -18.13 10.64
CA SER A 72 8.08 -17.79 11.04
C SER A 72 7.06 -18.31 10.03
N GLU A 73 6.06 -19.03 10.53
CA GLU A 73 4.84 -19.37 9.80
C GLU A 73 3.71 -18.40 10.22
N PRO A 74 2.74 -18.08 9.35
CA PRO A 74 2.52 -18.61 7.99
C PRO A 74 3.25 -17.86 6.86
N GLY A 75 4.08 -16.85 7.16
CA GLY A 75 4.61 -15.93 6.17
C GLY A 75 3.60 -14.83 5.85
N PHE A 76 3.54 -14.38 4.59
CA PHE A 76 2.60 -13.35 4.16
C PHE A 76 1.88 -13.71 2.87
N CYS A 77 0.66 -13.21 2.72
CA CYS A 77 -0.09 -13.23 1.48
C CYS A 77 -0.64 -11.82 1.22
N ILE A 78 -0.59 -11.38 -0.04
CA ILE A 78 -1.10 -10.06 -0.45
C ILE A 78 -2.17 -10.28 -1.51
N HIS A 79 -3.33 -9.68 -1.28
CA HIS A 79 -4.40 -9.56 -2.27
C HIS A 79 -4.29 -8.21 -2.96
N TYR A 80 -4.32 -8.17 -4.29
CA TYR A 80 -4.27 -6.92 -5.05
C TYR A 80 -5.37 -6.84 -6.09
N SER A 81 -5.79 -5.60 -6.40
CA SER A 81 -6.76 -5.32 -7.46
C SER A 81 -6.42 -4.03 -8.20
N PRO A 82 -6.67 -3.96 -9.52
CA PRO A 82 -6.59 -2.71 -10.26
C PRO A 82 -7.76 -1.79 -9.88
N LEU A 83 -7.45 -0.54 -9.57
CA LEU A 83 -8.43 0.51 -9.33
C LEU A 83 -8.40 1.54 -10.47
N PRO A 84 -9.52 1.77 -11.18
CA PRO A 84 -9.58 2.87 -12.13
C PRO A 84 -9.48 4.20 -11.36
N VAL A 85 -8.63 5.11 -11.86
CA VAL A 85 -8.57 6.49 -11.36
C VAL A 85 -9.83 7.19 -11.86
N SER A 86 -10.81 7.34 -10.97
CA SER A 86 -11.94 8.24 -11.21
C SER A 86 -11.38 9.66 -11.23
N ILE A 87 -11.23 10.21 -12.44
CA ILE A 87 -11.05 11.66 -12.61
C ILE A 87 -12.38 12.25 -12.18
N SER A 88 -12.51 12.65 -10.91
CA SER A 88 -13.58 13.58 -10.55
C SER A 88 -13.35 14.81 -11.40
N GLU A 89 -14.29 15.11 -12.30
CA GLU A 89 -14.33 16.35 -13.06
C GLU A 89 -13.94 17.50 -12.12
N PRO A 90 -13.07 18.44 -12.53
CA PRO A 90 -12.81 19.61 -11.70
C PRO A 90 -14.16 20.23 -11.39
N GLU A 91 -14.47 20.39 -10.10
CA GLU A 91 -15.63 21.13 -9.63
C GLU A 91 -15.48 22.54 -10.18
N VAL A 92 -16.05 22.80 -11.36
CA VAL A 92 -16.06 24.11 -11.97
C VAL A 92 -16.81 24.98 -10.96
N PRO A 93 -16.19 26.01 -10.36
CA PRO A 93 -16.92 26.88 -9.46
C PRO A 93 -18.09 27.44 -10.27
N ALA A 94 -19.31 27.09 -9.86
CA ALA A 94 -20.51 27.54 -10.54
C ALA A 94 -20.49 29.07 -10.54
N LEU A 95 -20.24 29.67 -11.71
CA LEU A 95 -20.41 31.10 -11.91
C LEU A 95 -21.86 31.44 -11.54
N PRO A 96 -22.13 32.38 -10.62
CA PRO A 96 -23.49 32.79 -10.37
C PRO A 96 -24.08 33.42 -11.64
N PRO A 97 -25.38 33.22 -11.93
CA PRO A 97 -26.01 33.86 -13.07
C PRO A 97 -25.92 35.39 -12.92
N PRO A 98 -25.73 36.14 -14.01
CA PRO A 98 -25.76 37.59 -13.93
C PRO A 98 -27.16 38.02 -13.47
N SER A 99 -27.20 38.72 -12.34
CA SER A 99 -28.41 39.37 -11.85
C SER A 99 -28.96 40.27 -12.94
N LEU A 100 -30.20 40.03 -13.37
CA LEU A 100 -30.94 40.95 -14.21
C LEU A 100 -31.13 42.25 -13.43
N GLN A 101 -30.58 43.33 -13.97
CA GLN A 101 -30.90 44.71 -13.59
C GLN A 101 -31.22 45.49 -14.85
#